data_AF-A0A6B3PKL3-F1
#
_entry.id   AF-A0A6B3PKL3-F1
#
_cell.length_a   1.000
_cell.length_b   1.000
_cell.length_c   1.000
_cell.angle_alpha   90.00
_cell.angle_beta   90.00
_cell.angle_gamma   90.00
#
_symmetry.space_group_name_H-M   'P 1'
#
loop_
_entity.id
_entity.type
_entity.pdbx_description
1 polymer ?
#
loop_
_entity_poly.entity_id
_entity_poly.type
_entity_poly.pdbx_seq_one_letter_code
_entity_poly.pdbx_strand_id
1 'polypeptide(L)'
;MQSAKFFGYGKPLLYLENGELVNHNFPVPRGAFLFPKIREGSRYIQELRFLGLWQTLFPRKLETDNQYVTKTPAIAMKIFEDLAEINRDKNSKLVVVYLPTRSDYYGNESNFWRQYLQVELEKRNIIYIYLIAEFRNIMSNDKVEIVFLGGDGHYSVFGNEFFANVLYEKLLSLPEVAATLQQ
;
A
#
# COMPACT_ATOMS: atom_id res chain seq x y z
N MET A 1 3.23 2.92 -9.17
CA MET A 1 4.02 3.46 -8.05
C MET A 1 5.50 3.56 -8.48
N GLN A 2 6.01 4.72 -8.90
CA GLN A 2 7.36 4.82 -9.50
C GLN A 2 8.27 5.93 -8.91
N SER A 3 7.86 6.61 -7.84
CA SER A 3 8.69 7.66 -7.21
C SER A 3 9.34 7.17 -5.92
N ALA A 4 10.67 7.38 -5.80
CA ALA A 4 11.47 7.20 -4.58
C ALA A 4 11.19 8.25 -3.50
N LYS A 5 10.35 9.25 -3.80
CA LYS A 5 9.95 10.32 -2.87
C LYS A 5 8.44 10.37 -2.69
N PHE A 6 7.98 10.59 -1.46
CA PHE A 6 6.60 10.91 -1.11
C PHE A 6 6.61 12.19 -0.28
N PHE A 7 5.94 13.24 -0.75
CA PHE A 7 5.91 14.55 -0.07
C PHE A 7 7.28 15.09 0.39
N GLY A 8 8.33 14.90 -0.41
CA GLY A 8 9.68 15.40 -0.10
C GLY A 8 10.52 14.51 0.82
N TYR A 9 9.94 13.45 1.39
CA TYR A 9 10.66 12.45 2.17
C TYR A 9 11.10 11.27 1.29
N GLY A 10 12.28 10.71 1.57
CA GLY A 10 12.68 9.42 1.01
C GLY A 10 11.72 8.36 1.54
N LYS A 11 11.12 7.58 0.64
CA LYS A 11 10.24 6.48 1.06
C LYS A 11 11.07 5.38 1.72
N PRO A 12 10.57 4.75 2.80
CA PRO A 12 11.18 3.54 3.34
C PRO A 12 11.34 2.48 2.26
N LEU A 13 12.57 2.02 2.06
CA LEU A 13 12.90 0.92 1.17
C LEU A 13 13.19 -0.33 2.00
N LEU A 14 12.28 -1.29 1.92
CA LEU A 14 12.46 -2.62 2.50
C LEU A 14 13.18 -3.52 1.51
N TYR A 15 14.07 -4.34 2.04
CA TYR A 15 14.80 -5.37 1.28
C TYR A 15 14.73 -6.69 2.00
N LEU A 16 15.00 -7.76 1.26
CA LEU A 16 15.27 -9.08 1.83
C LEU A 16 16.77 -9.31 1.84
N GLU A 17 17.34 -9.48 3.03
CA GLU A 17 18.71 -9.96 3.22
C GLU A 17 18.65 -11.26 4.01
N ASN A 18 19.20 -12.34 3.44
CA ASN A 18 19.16 -13.67 4.04
C ASN A 18 17.76 -14.16 4.45
N GLY A 19 16.71 -13.69 3.76
CA GLY A 19 15.31 -14.05 4.05
C GLY A 19 14.65 -13.18 5.12
N GLU A 20 15.36 -12.21 5.69
CA GLU A 20 14.82 -11.28 6.70
C GLU A 20 14.54 -9.90 6.09
N LEU A 21 13.52 -9.21 6.62
CA LEU A 21 13.22 -7.83 6.22
C LEU A 21 14.22 -6.86 6.85
N VAL A 22 14.98 -6.19 6.00
CA VAL A 22 15.92 -5.15 6.40
C VAL A 22 15.46 -3.80 5.85
N ASN A 23 15.48 -2.78 6.72
CA ASN A 23 15.19 -1.41 6.34
C ASN A 23 16.49 -0.70 5.94
N HIS A 24 16.68 -0.48 4.63
CA HIS A 24 17.84 0.26 4.10
C HIS A 24 17.55 1.76 3.95
N ASN A 25 16.81 2.34 4.89
CA ASN A 25 16.68 3.79 4.92
C ASN A 25 18.02 4.44 5.27
N PHE A 26 18.54 5.21 4.32
CA PHE A 26 19.52 6.27 4.61
C PHE A 26 18.97 7.17 5.72
N PRO A 27 19.82 7.66 6.65
CA PRO A 27 19.36 8.38 7.83
C PRO A 27 18.49 9.57 7.42
N VAL A 28 17.26 9.59 7.92
CA VAL A 28 16.39 10.77 7.84
C VAL A 28 17.15 11.91 8.52
N PRO A 29 17.49 13.02 7.82
CA PRO A 29 18.25 14.11 8.43
C PRO A 29 17.48 14.66 9.64
N ARG A 30 17.91 14.31 10.85
CA ARG A 30 17.30 14.77 12.11
C ARG A 30 17.37 16.31 12.28
N GLY A 31 18.20 16.99 11.48
CA GLY A 31 18.41 18.44 11.54
C GLY A 31 17.26 19.30 11.00
N ALA A 32 16.34 18.76 10.19
CA ALA A 32 15.26 19.56 9.61
C ALA A 32 14.16 19.96 10.62
N PHE A 33 14.13 19.33 11.80
CA PHE A 33 13.20 19.68 12.90
C PHE A 33 13.73 20.78 13.84
N LEU A 34 15.00 21.19 13.71
CA LEU A 34 15.61 22.22 14.59
C LEU A 34 15.63 23.63 13.99
N PHE A 35 15.18 23.83 12.75
CA PHE A 35 15.19 25.15 12.10
C PHE A 35 13.82 25.83 11.87
N PRO A 36 12.88 25.90 12.84
CA PRO A 36 11.72 26.81 12.71
C PRO A 36 12.09 28.31 12.80
N LYS A 37 13.32 28.68 13.16
CA LYS A 37 13.68 30.07 13.55
C LYS A 37 14.61 30.86 12.61
N ILE A 38 15.02 30.32 11.45
CA ILE A 38 15.88 31.07 10.49
C ILE A 38 15.10 31.58 9.26
N ARG A 39 13.79 31.29 9.17
CA ARG A 39 12.97 31.69 8.02
C ARG A 39 12.42 33.12 8.03
N GLU A 40 12.72 33.92 9.06
CA GLU A 40 12.41 35.36 9.06
C GLU A 40 13.54 36.24 8.48
N GLY A 41 14.70 35.67 8.12
CA GLY A 41 15.90 36.46 7.78
C GLY A 41 16.45 36.38 6.35
N SER A 42 15.84 35.66 5.40
CA SER A 42 16.46 35.42 4.07
C SER A 42 15.69 36.01 2.88
N ARG A 43 14.87 37.04 3.13
CA ARG A 43 14.18 37.82 2.08
C ARG A 43 15.12 38.69 1.20
N TYR A 44 16.44 38.48 1.29
CA TYR A 44 17.50 39.23 0.61
C TYR A 44 18.69 38.38 0.10
N ILE A 45 18.49 37.11 -0.28
CA ILE A 45 19.44 36.45 -1.20
C ILE A 45 18.74 36.30 -2.54
N GLN A 46 18.65 37.44 -3.23
CA GLN A 46 18.37 37.52 -4.65
C GLN A 46 19.50 36.81 -5.42
N GLU A 47 19.09 36.14 -6.49
CA GLU A 47 19.92 35.91 -7.68
C GLU A 47 21.25 35.17 -7.49
N LEU A 48 21.18 33.83 -7.46
CA LEU A 48 22.29 33.03 -7.96
C LEU A 48 21.79 32.10 -9.06
N ARG A 49 21.93 32.59 -10.30
CA ARG A 49 21.83 31.87 -11.58
C ARG A 49 22.86 30.71 -11.71
N PHE A 50 23.40 30.20 -10.61
CA PHE A 50 24.41 29.14 -10.57
C PHE A 50 23.79 27.72 -10.49
N LEU A 51 22.57 27.56 -9.98
CA LEU A 51 21.92 26.25 -9.89
C LEU A 51 21.41 25.73 -11.25
N GLY A 52 21.19 26.63 -12.22
CA GLY A 52 20.76 26.25 -13.57
C GLY A 52 21.87 25.62 -14.41
N LEU A 53 23.13 26.00 -14.20
CA LEU A 53 24.25 25.47 -14.99
C LEU A 53 24.63 24.03 -14.61
N TRP A 54 24.41 23.64 -13.34
CA TRP A 54 24.79 22.30 -12.85
C TRP A 54 23.93 21.17 -13.44
N GLN A 55 22.67 21.45 -13.79
CA GLN A 55 21.78 20.48 -14.46
C GLN A 55 22.15 20.22 -15.92
N THR A 56 22.78 21.19 -16.59
CA THR A 56 23.27 21.04 -17.97
C THR A 56 24.55 20.22 -18.07
N LEU A 57 25.41 20.24 -17.04
CA LEU A 57 26.70 19.52 -17.04
C LEU A 57 26.59 18.07 -16.54
N PHE A 58 25.51 17.71 -15.84
CA PHE A 58 25.29 16.35 -15.32
C PHE A 58 23.84 15.87 -15.58
N PRO A 59 23.48 15.53 -16.84
CA PRO A 59 22.20 14.89 -17.11
C PRO A 59 22.17 13.52 -16.43
N ARG A 60 21.41 13.40 -15.33
CA ARG A 60 21.10 12.09 -14.73
C ARG A 60 20.20 11.34 -15.70
N LYS A 61 20.74 10.33 -16.39
CA LYS A 61 19.95 9.24 -16.95
C LYS A 61 19.17 8.61 -15.79
N LEU A 62 17.87 8.85 -15.76
CA LEU A 62 16.94 8.03 -14.97
C LEU A 62 16.80 6.71 -15.72
N GLU A 63 17.71 5.77 -15.43
CA GLU A 63 17.46 4.37 -15.73
C GLU A 63 16.28 3.92 -14.86
N THR A 64 15.18 3.62 -15.52
CA THR A 64 14.00 3.00 -14.92
C THR A 64 14.35 1.52 -14.73
N ASP A 65 14.99 1.22 -13.61
CA ASP A 65 15.45 -0.13 -13.32
C ASP A 65 14.24 -1.04 -13.03
N ASN A 66 13.91 -1.91 -13.98
CA ASN A 66 12.79 -2.86 -13.91
C ASN A 66 13.00 -3.97 -12.85
N GLN A 67 14.10 -3.97 -12.11
CA GLN A 67 14.40 -4.94 -11.05
C GLN A 67 13.49 -4.84 -9.81
N TYR A 68 12.79 -3.72 -9.60
CA TYR A 68 11.95 -3.56 -8.42
C TYR A 68 10.66 -4.41 -8.48
N VAL A 69 10.11 -4.62 -9.68
CA VAL A 69 8.88 -5.41 -9.87
C VAL A 69 9.12 -6.88 -9.52
N THR A 70 10.31 -7.41 -9.81
CA THR A 70 10.67 -8.82 -9.54
C THR A 70 10.91 -9.13 -8.05
N LYS A 71 11.27 -8.14 -7.22
CA LYS A 71 11.48 -8.35 -5.76
C LYS A 71 10.25 -8.04 -4.90
N THR A 72 9.26 -7.33 -5.45
CA THR A 72 8.06 -6.90 -4.69
C THR A 72 7.25 -8.07 -4.11
N PRO A 73 7.03 -9.21 -4.82
CA PRO A 73 6.22 -10.31 -4.28
C PRO A 73 6.85 -11.00 -3.07
N ALA A 74 8.17 -11.24 -3.10
CA ALA A 74 8.88 -11.89 -2.00
C ALA A 74 8.88 -11.02 -0.73
N ILE A 75 9.10 -9.71 -0.88
CA ILE A 75 9.03 -8.75 0.23
C ILE A 75 7.61 -8.74 0.84
N ALA A 76 6.57 -8.69 0.01
CA ALA A 76 5.20 -8.73 0.49
C ALA A 76 4.91 -10.02 1.27
N MET A 77 5.41 -11.17 0.81
CA MET A 77 5.21 -12.45 1.51
C MET A 77 5.88 -12.46 2.88
N LYS A 78 7.13 -11.99 2.96
CA LYS A 78 7.82 -11.90 4.25
C LYS A 78 7.09 -10.96 5.23
N ILE A 79 6.53 -9.86 4.74
CA ILE A 79 5.69 -8.97 5.59
C ILE A 79 4.49 -9.73 6.16
N PHE A 80 3.78 -10.51 5.34
CA PHE A 80 2.63 -11.27 5.83
C PHE A 80 3.02 -12.41 6.77
N GLU A 81 4.16 -13.05 6.55
CA GLU A 81 4.73 -14.06 7.46
C GLU A 81 5.03 -13.44 8.83
N ASP A 82 5.75 -12.32 8.87
CA ASP A 82 6.11 -11.64 10.11
C ASP A 82 4.85 -11.12 10.85
N LEU A 83 3.87 -10.59 10.11
CA LEU A 83 2.58 -10.20 10.70
C LEU A 83 1.81 -11.40 11.25
N ALA A 84 1.85 -12.56 10.59
CA ALA A 84 1.18 -13.76 11.06
C ALA A 84 1.84 -14.31 12.33
N GLU A 85 3.16 -14.25 12.43
CA GLU A 85 3.92 -14.58 13.64
C GLU A 85 3.55 -13.67 14.80
N ILE A 86 3.58 -12.34 14.59
CA ILE A 86 3.18 -11.35 15.60
C ILE A 86 1.75 -11.59 16.10
N ASN A 87 0.82 -11.95 15.21
CA ASN A 87 -0.56 -12.24 15.60
C ASN A 87 -0.65 -13.55 16.41
N ARG A 88 0.09 -14.59 16.01
CA ARG A 88 0.13 -15.85 16.76
C ARG A 88 0.64 -15.66 18.19
N ASP A 89 1.70 -14.86 18.36
CA ASP A 89 2.26 -14.53 19.68
C ASP A 89 1.28 -13.75 20.56
N LYS A 90 0.37 -12.99 19.94
CA LYS A 90 -0.71 -12.25 20.60
C LYS A 90 -2.00 -13.05 20.75
N ASN A 91 -2.00 -14.34 20.40
CA ASN A 91 -3.19 -15.18 20.34
C ASN A 91 -4.32 -14.58 19.48
N SER A 92 -3.95 -13.87 18.41
CA SER A 92 -4.86 -13.31 17.41
C SER A 92 -4.64 -13.99 16.05
N LYS A 93 -5.61 -13.84 15.14
CA LYS A 93 -5.50 -14.33 13.76
C LYS A 93 -5.28 -13.19 12.79
N LEU A 94 -4.35 -13.37 11.85
CA LEU A 94 -4.17 -12.45 10.74
C LEU A 94 -5.19 -12.76 9.64
N VAL A 95 -5.97 -11.75 9.27
CA VAL A 95 -6.82 -11.77 8.07
C VAL A 95 -6.34 -10.66 7.13
N VAL A 96 -6.01 -11.03 5.90
CA VAL A 96 -5.60 -10.09 4.85
C VAL A 96 -6.80 -9.81 3.96
N VAL A 97 -7.18 -8.53 3.84
CA VAL A 97 -8.32 -8.11 3.03
C VAL A 97 -7.86 -7.26 1.85
N TYR A 98 -8.22 -7.66 0.64
CA TYR A 98 -8.11 -6.82 -0.55
C TYR A 98 -9.43 -6.08 -0.78
N LEU A 99 -9.37 -4.76 -0.62
CA LEU A 99 -10.49 -3.85 -0.82
C LEU A 99 -10.55 -3.40 -2.29
N PRO A 100 -11.68 -3.57 -3.00
CA PRO A 100 -11.80 -3.24 -4.42
C PRO A 100 -11.61 -1.75 -4.72
N THR A 101 -10.90 -1.45 -5.79
CA THR A 101 -10.87 -0.13 -6.40
C THR A 101 -12.00 0.03 -7.43
N ARG A 102 -12.21 1.24 -7.92
CA ARG A 102 -13.15 1.52 -9.02
C ARG A 102 -12.71 0.79 -10.29
N SER A 103 -11.42 0.81 -10.60
CA SER A 103 -10.85 0.07 -11.74
C SER A 103 -11.09 -1.44 -11.61
N ASP A 104 -11.03 -2.00 -10.40
CA ASP A 104 -11.35 -3.42 -10.17
C ASP A 104 -12.79 -3.80 -10.50
N TYR A 105 -13.72 -2.85 -10.62
CA TYR A 105 -15.08 -3.16 -11.10
C TYR A 105 -15.07 -3.47 -12.61
N TYR A 106 -14.36 -2.65 -13.40
CA TYR A 106 -14.40 -2.67 -14.86
C TYR A 106 -13.30 -3.52 -15.50
N GLY A 107 -12.15 -3.60 -14.84
CA GLY A 107 -10.92 -4.16 -15.37
C GLY A 107 -10.37 -5.31 -14.53
N ASN A 108 -9.23 -5.84 -14.94
CA ASN A 108 -8.62 -7.03 -14.34
C ASN A 108 -7.13 -6.78 -13.98
N GLU A 109 -6.74 -5.53 -13.83
CA GLU A 109 -5.36 -5.07 -13.63
C GLU A 109 -4.76 -5.64 -12.35
N SER A 110 -5.59 -5.89 -11.33
CA SER A 110 -5.17 -6.49 -10.06
C SER A 110 -5.11 -8.02 -10.08
N ASN A 111 -5.56 -8.71 -11.15
CA ASN A 111 -5.71 -10.17 -11.17
C ASN A 111 -4.44 -10.90 -10.81
N PHE A 112 -3.30 -10.46 -11.35
CA PHE A 112 -2.00 -11.06 -11.05
C PHE A 112 -1.75 -11.10 -9.55
N TRP A 113 -1.88 -9.95 -8.88
CA TRP A 113 -1.66 -9.86 -7.43
C TRP A 113 -2.68 -10.66 -6.65
N ARG A 114 -3.96 -10.63 -7.02
CA ARG A 114 -5.00 -11.37 -6.29
C ARG A 114 -4.82 -12.87 -6.36
N GLN A 115 -4.51 -13.38 -7.55
CA GLN A 115 -4.26 -14.81 -7.75
C GLN A 115 -2.97 -15.25 -7.05
N TYR A 116 -1.92 -14.43 -7.15
CA TYR A 116 -0.67 -14.67 -6.44
C TYR A 116 -0.86 -14.71 -4.92
N LEU A 117 -1.53 -13.70 -4.35
CA LEU A 117 -1.81 -13.61 -2.91
C LEU A 117 -2.71 -14.76 -2.44
N GLN A 118 -3.73 -15.14 -3.20
CA GLN A 118 -4.59 -16.27 -2.87
C GLN A 118 -3.76 -17.55 -2.65
N VAL A 119 -2.91 -17.89 -3.62
CA VAL A 119 -2.09 -19.11 -3.56
C VAL A 119 -1.05 -19.03 -2.44
N GLU A 120 -0.36 -17.90 -2.30
CA GLU A 120 0.76 -17.80 -1.36
C GLU A 120 0.31 -17.66 0.11
N LEU A 121 -0.81 -16.99 0.37
CA LEU A 121 -1.36 -16.86 1.72
C LEU A 121 -2.01 -18.17 2.18
N GLU A 122 -2.69 -18.89 1.27
CA GLU A 122 -3.25 -20.21 1.56
C GLU A 122 -2.19 -21.21 2.01
N LYS A 123 -1.04 -21.28 1.30
CA LYS A 123 0.12 -22.12 1.71
C LYS A 123 0.61 -21.84 3.13
N ARG A 124 0.37 -20.63 3.65
CA ARG A 124 0.82 -20.16 4.96
C ARG A 124 -0.28 -20.21 6.01
N ASN A 125 -1.45 -20.74 5.67
CA ASN A 125 -2.65 -20.71 6.52
C ASN A 125 -3.02 -19.29 6.96
N ILE A 126 -2.81 -18.29 6.09
CA ILE A 126 -3.25 -16.92 6.31
C ILE A 126 -4.55 -16.71 5.54
N ILE A 127 -5.58 -16.25 6.24
CA ILE A 127 -6.89 -16.01 5.64
C ILE A 127 -6.78 -14.81 4.69
N TYR A 128 -7.15 -15.03 3.43
CA TYR A 128 -7.22 -13.99 2.41
C TYR A 128 -8.65 -13.79 1.93
N ILE A 129 -9.13 -12.54 2.02
CA ILE A 129 -10.46 -12.14 1.57
C ILE A 129 -10.29 -11.06 0.51
N TYR A 130 -10.95 -11.20 -0.64
CA TYR A 130 -11.13 -10.11 -1.59
C TYR A 130 -12.62 -9.96 -1.92
N LEU A 131 -13.07 -8.73 -2.16
CA LEU A 131 -14.51 -8.42 -2.28
C LEU A 131 -14.96 -8.11 -3.71
N ILE A 132 -14.09 -8.31 -4.72
CA ILE A 132 -14.36 -7.89 -6.10
C ILE A 132 -15.50 -8.70 -6.71
N ALA A 133 -15.57 -10.01 -6.45
CA ALA A 133 -16.60 -10.86 -7.03
C ALA A 133 -17.98 -10.42 -6.53
N GLU A 134 -18.10 -10.19 -5.22
CA GLU A 134 -19.31 -9.69 -4.58
C GLU A 134 -19.65 -8.29 -5.06
N PHE A 135 -18.64 -7.43 -5.20
CA PHE A 135 -18.83 -6.08 -5.69
C PHE A 135 -19.44 -6.07 -7.09
N ARG A 136 -18.88 -6.85 -8.02
CA ARG A 136 -19.39 -6.96 -9.40
C ARG A 136 -20.76 -7.64 -9.47
N ASN A 137 -21.03 -8.56 -8.56
CA ASN A 137 -22.30 -9.29 -8.53
C ASN A 137 -23.45 -8.46 -7.94
N ILE A 138 -23.18 -7.67 -6.90
CA ILE A 138 -24.21 -6.91 -6.18
C ILE A 138 -24.39 -5.50 -6.76
N MET A 139 -23.29 -4.83 -7.13
CA MET A 139 -23.36 -3.45 -7.59
C MET A 139 -23.69 -3.40 -9.09
N SER A 140 -24.77 -2.69 -9.43
CA SER A 140 -25.09 -2.37 -10.81
C SER A 140 -24.15 -1.29 -11.35
N ASN A 141 -23.83 -1.37 -12.64
CA ASN A 141 -22.83 -0.50 -13.27
C ASN A 141 -23.13 1.00 -13.08
N ASP A 142 -24.40 1.40 -13.18
CA ASP A 142 -24.88 2.78 -12.99
C ASP A 142 -24.63 3.34 -11.56
N LYS A 143 -24.38 2.47 -10.58
CA LYS A 143 -24.17 2.83 -9.17
C LYS A 143 -22.72 2.71 -8.72
N VAL A 144 -21.80 2.31 -9.59
CA VAL A 144 -20.38 2.16 -9.21
C VAL A 144 -19.79 3.51 -8.79
N GLU A 145 -20.13 4.59 -9.49
CA GLU A 145 -19.54 5.91 -9.23
C GLU A 145 -19.96 6.47 -7.86
N ILE A 146 -21.12 6.12 -7.30
CA ILE A 146 -21.54 6.58 -5.97
C ILE A 146 -20.76 5.88 -4.83
N VAL A 147 -20.06 4.78 -5.12
CA VAL A 147 -19.22 4.06 -4.16
C VAL A 147 -17.91 4.80 -3.88
N PHE A 148 -17.45 5.64 -4.80
CA PHE A 148 -16.13 6.27 -4.75
C PHE A 148 -16.18 7.80 -4.72
N LEU A 149 -15.20 8.42 -4.07
CA LEU A 149 -15.00 9.87 -4.03
C LEU A 149 -13.99 10.30 -5.09
N GLY A 150 -14.46 10.50 -6.33
CA GLY A 150 -13.71 11.18 -7.40
C GLY A 150 -12.34 10.59 -7.77
N GLY A 151 -12.06 9.35 -7.35
CA GLY A 151 -10.77 8.68 -7.48
C GLY A 151 -10.92 7.16 -7.36
N ASP A 152 -9.82 6.44 -7.56
CA ASP A 152 -9.89 4.99 -7.79
C ASP A 152 -10.01 4.16 -6.50
N GLY A 153 -9.57 4.67 -5.35
CA GLY A 153 -9.48 3.90 -4.10
C GLY A 153 -10.08 4.58 -2.87
N HIS A 154 -10.71 5.75 -3.01
CA HIS A 154 -11.34 6.44 -1.89
C HIS A 154 -12.83 6.18 -1.88
N TYR A 155 -13.33 5.49 -0.87
CA TYR A 155 -14.76 5.20 -0.73
C TYR A 155 -15.55 6.40 -0.23
N SER A 156 -16.78 6.54 -0.74
CA SER A 156 -17.80 7.41 -0.17
C SER A 156 -18.32 6.83 1.15
N VAL A 157 -19.21 7.56 1.86
CA VAL A 157 -19.89 7.00 3.04
C VAL A 157 -20.66 5.74 2.66
N PHE A 158 -21.41 5.80 1.55
CA PHE A 158 -22.13 4.64 1.00
C PHE A 158 -21.19 3.50 0.63
N GLY A 159 -20.04 3.79 0.00
CA GLY A 159 -19.07 2.76 -0.36
C GLY A 159 -18.43 2.07 0.84
N ASN A 160 -18.09 2.84 1.88
CA ASN A 160 -17.57 2.26 3.13
C ASN A 160 -18.61 1.34 3.79
N GLU A 161 -19.86 1.79 3.90
CA GLU A 161 -20.95 0.98 4.47
C GLU A 161 -21.18 -0.30 3.66
N PHE A 162 -21.24 -0.17 2.32
CA PHE A 162 -21.38 -1.30 1.42
C PHE A 162 -20.28 -2.36 1.62
N PHE A 163 -19.00 -1.95 1.55
CA PHE A 163 -17.90 -2.90 1.70
C PHE A 163 -17.74 -3.43 3.12
N ALA A 164 -18.08 -2.65 4.15
CA ALA A 164 -18.10 -3.12 5.53
C ALA A 164 -19.13 -4.24 5.71
N ASN A 165 -20.35 -4.09 5.17
CA ASN A 165 -21.38 -5.12 5.23
C ASN A 165 -20.96 -6.40 4.48
N VAL A 166 -20.44 -6.26 3.25
CA VAL A 166 -19.96 -7.41 2.47
C VAL A 166 -18.81 -8.13 3.19
N LEU A 167 -17.88 -7.38 3.78
CA LEU A 167 -16.77 -7.95 4.55
C LEU A 167 -17.28 -8.66 5.81
N TYR A 168 -18.21 -8.05 6.54
CA TYR A 168 -18.79 -8.62 7.76
C TYR A 168 -19.44 -9.98 7.47
N GLU A 169 -20.28 -10.08 6.43
CA GLU A 169 -20.88 -11.34 6.00
C GLU A 169 -19.82 -12.41 5.65
N LYS A 170 -18.75 -12.00 4.94
CA LYS A 170 -17.64 -12.93 4.66
C LYS A 170 -16.92 -13.39 5.92
N LEU A 171 -16.65 -12.51 6.87
CA LEU A 171 -16.00 -12.87 8.13
C LEU A 171 -16.88 -13.84 8.94
N LEU A 172 -18.19 -13.64 8.97
CA LEU A 172 -19.13 -14.57 9.61
C LEU A 172 -19.22 -15.93 8.92
N SER A 173 -18.99 -15.99 7.60
CA SER A 173 -18.94 -17.26 6.87
C SER A 173 -17.72 -18.12 7.19
N LEU A 174 -16.70 -17.55 7.85
CA LEU A 174 -15.50 -18.27 8.29
C LEU A 174 -15.70 -18.77 9.73
N PRO A 175 -15.86 -20.10 9.95
CA PRO A 175 -16.22 -20.63 11.29
C PRO A 175 -15.25 -20.18 12.39
N GLU A 176 -13.97 -20.12 12.04
CA GLU A 176 -12.89 -19.73 12.94
C GLU A 176 -12.83 -18.23 13.30
N VAL A 177 -13.43 -17.37 12.47
CA VAL A 177 -13.53 -15.93 12.73
C VAL A 177 -14.87 -15.61 13.41
N ALA A 178 -15.95 -16.25 12.96
CA ALA A 178 -17.27 -16.10 13.55
C ALA A 178 -17.27 -16.41 15.06
N ALA A 179 -16.56 -17.46 15.49
CA ALA A 179 -16.40 -17.81 16.89
C ALA A 179 -15.74 -16.70 17.75
N THR A 180 -14.94 -15.83 17.15
CA THR A 180 -14.30 -14.68 17.82
C THR A 180 -15.20 -13.43 17.82
N LEU A 181 -16.01 -13.23 16.77
CA LEU A 181 -16.86 -12.04 16.63
C LEU A 181 -18.19 -12.13 17.40
N GLN A 182 -18.60 -13.33 17.81
CA GLN A 182 -19.84 -13.57 18.56
C GLN A 182 -19.65 -13.60 20.09
N GLN A 183 -18.43 -13.35 20.58
CA GLN A 183 -18.09 -13.19 22.00
C GLN A 183 -18.20 -11.73 22.42
#